data_AF-A0A7W0H1V3-F1
#
_entry.id   AF-A0A7W0H1V3-F1
#
_cell.length_a   1.000
_cell.length_b   1.000
_cell.length_c   1.000
_cell.angle_alpha   90.00
_cell.angle_beta   90.00
_cell.angle_gamma   90.00
#
_symmetry.space_group_name_H-M   'P 1'
#
loop_
_entity.id
_entity.type
_entity.pdbx_description
1 polymer ?
#
loop_
_entity_poly.entity_id
_entity_poly.type
_entity_poly.pdbx_seq_one_letter_code
_entity_poly.pdbx_strand_id
1 'polypeptide(L)'
;MILSSRDLPTPELGELAGQILRNAESAALLGAFGLALGTLIRNQPVAIVGVLVLWLVVEPALLALAPDVGRFAPFSALSAGIQDIPSEDIEAENADLLSPGLAALAMLAWIGAVFTAGAVLLRRRDLN
;
A
#
# COMPACT_ATOMS: atom_id res chain seq x y z
N MET A 1 4.47 -32.22 5.66
CA MET A 1 3.83 -31.17 4.87
C MET A 1 2.61 -30.69 5.66
N ILE A 2 2.71 -29.56 6.38
CA ILE A 2 1.75 -29.18 7.44
C ILE A 2 0.33 -28.89 6.91
N LEU A 3 0.19 -28.63 5.60
CA LEU A 3 -1.08 -28.43 4.89
C LEU A 3 -1.80 -29.75 4.59
N SER A 4 -1.04 -30.77 4.15
CA SER A 4 -1.57 -32.12 3.88
C SER A 4 -2.03 -32.82 5.16
N SER A 5 -1.48 -32.48 6.33
CA SER A 5 -1.99 -32.96 7.62
C SER A 5 -3.25 -32.23 8.11
N ARG A 6 -3.69 -31.18 7.41
CA ARG A 6 -4.85 -30.34 7.77
C ARG A 6 -5.97 -30.41 6.73
N ASP A 7 -5.91 -31.35 5.78
CA ASP A 7 -6.83 -31.47 4.63
C ASP A 7 -7.05 -30.16 3.86
N LEU A 8 -6.05 -29.28 3.86
CA LEU A 8 -6.09 -28.04 3.11
C LEU A 8 -5.53 -28.27 1.70
N PRO A 9 -6.17 -27.72 0.65
CA PRO A 9 -5.67 -27.84 -0.71
C PRO A 9 -4.26 -27.28 -0.80
N THR A 10 -3.35 -28.08 -1.38
CA THR A 10 -1.98 -27.64 -1.64
C THR A 10 -1.96 -26.88 -2.96
N PRO A 11 -1.51 -25.61 -2.97
CA PRO A 11 -1.54 -24.80 -4.18
C PRO A 11 -0.69 -25.43 -5.28
N GLU A 12 -1.16 -25.32 -6.52
CA GLU A 12 -0.39 -25.76 -7.68
C GLU A 12 0.79 -24.81 -7.93
N LEU A 13 1.83 -25.27 -8.64
CA LEU A 13 3.01 -24.44 -8.95
C LEU A 13 2.63 -23.13 -9.67
N GLY A 14 1.58 -23.13 -10.49
CA GLY A 14 1.08 -21.94 -11.17
C GLY A 14 0.49 -20.91 -10.21
N GLU A 15 -0.28 -21.35 -9.22
CA GLU A 15 -0.87 -20.49 -8.18
C GLU A 15 0.23 -19.89 -7.29
N LEU A 16 1.23 -20.72 -6.92
CA LEU A 16 2.40 -20.25 -6.18
C LEU A 16 3.18 -19.19 -6.96
N ALA A 17 3.42 -19.41 -8.25
CA ALA A 17 4.10 -18.45 -9.10
C ALA A 17 3.32 -17.12 -9.22
N GLY A 18 2.00 -17.20 -9.37
CA GLY A 18 1.12 -16.03 -9.40
C GLY A 18 1.15 -15.24 -8.08
N GLN A 19 1.12 -15.93 -6.95
CA GLN A 19 1.20 -15.29 -5.63
C GLN A 19 2.56 -14.62 -5.39
N ILE A 20 3.66 -15.28 -5.74
CA ILE A 20 5.01 -14.70 -5.66
C ILE A 20 5.08 -13.42 -6.50
N LEU A 21 4.50 -13.44 -7.71
CA LEU A 21 4.49 -12.28 -8.59
C LEU A 21 3.71 -11.10 -7.99
N ARG A 22 2.50 -11.34 -7.46
CA ARG A 22 1.69 -10.31 -6.79
C ARG A 22 2.38 -9.72 -5.55
N ASN A 23 3.06 -10.57 -4.78
CA ASN A 23 3.83 -10.12 -3.62
C ASN A 23 5.03 -9.27 -4.05
N ALA A 24 5.72 -9.66 -5.12
CA ALA A 24 6.84 -8.90 -5.66
C ALA A 24 6.39 -7.54 -6.23
N GLU A 25 5.27 -7.50 -6.94
CA GLU A 25 4.65 -6.27 -7.43
C GLU A 25 4.30 -5.33 -6.27
N SER A 26 3.58 -5.84 -5.26
CA SER A 26 3.19 -5.07 -4.08
C SER A 26 4.41 -4.53 -3.34
N ALA A 27 5.44 -5.36 -3.13
CA ALA A 27 6.68 -4.95 -2.48
C ALA A 27 7.45 -3.90 -3.30
N ALA A 28 7.48 -4.03 -4.63
CA ALA A 28 8.14 -3.06 -5.50
C ALA A 28 7.43 -1.69 -5.45
N LEU A 29 6.10 -1.68 -5.52
CA LEU A 29 5.30 -0.46 -5.45
C LEU A 29 5.41 0.21 -4.08
N LEU A 30 5.25 -0.56 -2.99
CA LEU A 30 5.36 -0.02 -1.64
C LEU A 30 6.79 0.45 -1.34
N GLY A 31 7.80 -0.27 -1.84
CA GLY A 31 9.20 0.13 -1.76
C GLY A 31 9.48 1.45 -2.49
N ALA A 32 8.94 1.62 -3.69
CA ALA A 32 9.04 2.87 -4.45
C ALA A 32 8.33 4.03 -3.72
N PHE A 33 7.17 3.76 -3.11
CA PHE A 33 6.45 4.75 -2.32
C PHE A 33 7.23 5.17 -1.05
N GLY A 34 7.76 4.20 -0.31
CA GLY A 34 8.61 4.44 0.85
C GLY A 34 9.89 5.21 0.49
N LEU A 35 10.50 4.89 -0.65
CA LEU A 35 11.64 5.64 -1.20
C LEU A 35 11.26 7.09 -1.48
N ALA A 36 10.12 7.33 -2.14
CA ALA A 36 9.63 8.68 -2.41
C ALA A 36 9.44 9.49 -1.12
N LEU A 37 8.81 8.89 -0.09
CA LEU A 37 8.63 9.53 1.22
C LEU A 37 9.96 9.81 1.93
N GLY A 38 10.89 8.85 1.92
CA GLY A 38 12.20 8.98 2.56
C GLY A 38 13.08 10.06 1.92
N THR A 39 12.99 10.23 0.60
CA THR A 39 13.69 11.32 -0.11
C THR A 39 13.06 12.69 0.16
N LEU A 40 11.75 12.73 0.39
CA LEU A 40 11.00 13.95 0.68
C LEU A 40 11.30 14.50 2.08
N ILE A 41 11.31 13.62 3.09
CA ILE A 41 11.40 14.00 4.50
C ILE A 41 12.84 13.88 4.99
N ARG A 42 13.51 15.03 5.19
CA ARG A 42 14.92 15.06 5.64
C ARG A 42 15.11 14.64 7.10
N ASN A 43 14.08 14.75 7.93
CA ASN A 43 14.13 14.35 9.34
C ASN A 43 13.63 12.90 9.47
N GLN A 44 14.58 11.95 9.55
CA GLN A 44 14.27 10.52 9.52
C GLN A 44 13.37 10.05 10.67
N PRO A 45 13.57 10.46 11.94
CA PRO A 45 12.62 10.18 13.01
C PRO A 45 11.19 10.66 12.69
N VAL A 46 11.05 11.86 12.14
CA VAL A 46 9.73 12.41 11.76
C VAL A 46 9.12 11.63 10.58
N ALA A 47 9.94 11.21 9.61
CA ALA A 47 9.48 10.40 8.49
C ALA A 47 8.90 9.07 8.97
N ILE A 48 9.65 8.36 9.82
CA ILE A 48 9.25 7.06 10.37
C ILE A 48 7.98 7.23 11.20
N VAL A 49 7.96 8.17 12.14
CA VAL A 49 6.78 8.42 13.00
C VAL A 49 5.58 8.82 12.15
N GLY A 50 5.75 9.69 11.15
CA GLY A 50 4.68 10.12 10.26
C GLY A 50 4.08 8.96 9.46
N VAL A 51 4.93 8.08 8.92
CA VAL A 51 4.47 6.86 8.22
C VAL A 51 3.73 5.92 9.17
N LEU A 52 4.24 5.70 10.37
CA LEU A 52 3.58 4.84 11.36
C LEU A 52 2.24 5.42 11.80
N VAL A 53 2.14 6.73 12.02
CA VAL A 53 0.87 7.39 12.36
C VAL A 53 -0.10 7.28 11.18
N LEU A 54 0.36 7.52 9.95
CA LEU A 54 -0.47 7.37 8.76
C LEU A 54 -1.01 5.93 8.65
N TRP A 55 -0.14 4.94 8.72
CA TRP A 55 -0.49 3.53 8.54
C TRP A 55 -1.33 2.96 9.69
N LEU A 56 -0.98 3.24 10.94
CA LEU A 56 -1.56 2.55 12.10
C LEU A 56 -2.72 3.33 12.75
N VAL A 57 -2.88 4.61 12.43
CA VAL A 57 -3.91 5.46 13.05
C VAL A 57 -4.82 6.07 12.00
N VAL A 58 -4.25 6.75 11.01
CA VAL A 58 -5.05 7.50 10.03
C VAL A 58 -5.77 6.56 9.07
N GLU A 59 -5.09 5.57 8.49
CA GLU A 59 -5.72 4.64 7.55
C GLU A 59 -6.83 3.80 8.17
N PRO A 60 -6.66 3.15 9.35
CA PRO A 60 -7.75 2.42 10.00
C PRO A 60 -8.93 3.34 10.34
N ALA A 61 -8.66 4.57 10.78
CA ALA A 61 -9.71 5.54 11.05
C ALA A 61 -10.47 5.94 9.77
N LEU A 62 -9.77 6.09 8.64
CA LEU A 62 -10.41 6.36 7.34
C LEU A 62 -11.26 5.17 6.87
N LEU A 63 -10.76 3.94 7.01
CA LEU A 63 -11.53 2.75 6.65
C LEU A 63 -12.80 2.58 7.50
N ALA A 64 -12.71 2.91 8.79
CA ALA A 64 -13.85 2.83 9.70
C ALA A 64 -14.88 3.96 9.53
N LEU A 65 -14.42 5.20 9.30
CA LEU A 65 -15.28 6.40 9.32
C LEU A 65 -15.65 6.90 7.92
N ALA A 66 -14.83 6.63 6.91
CA ALA A 66 -14.98 7.13 5.55
C ALA A 66 -14.45 6.11 4.51
N PRO A 67 -15.09 4.93 4.39
CA PRO A 67 -14.60 3.82 3.57
C PRO A 67 -14.39 4.20 2.09
N ASP A 68 -15.21 5.12 1.55
CA ASP A 68 -15.08 5.66 0.20
C ASP A 68 -13.73 6.37 -0.05
N VAL A 69 -13.12 6.91 1.01
CA VAL A 69 -11.79 7.52 0.97
C VAL A 69 -10.74 6.50 1.42
N GLY A 70 -11.03 5.72 2.45
CA GLY A 70 -10.15 4.69 3.00
C GLY A 70 -9.72 3.65 1.96
N ARG A 71 -10.56 3.33 0.97
CA ARG A 71 -10.20 2.42 -0.15
C ARG A 71 -8.99 2.87 -0.98
N PHE A 72 -8.57 4.14 -0.87
CA PHE A 72 -7.40 4.70 -1.56
C PHE A 72 -6.16 4.81 -0.66
N ALA A 73 -6.23 4.24 0.56
CA ALA A 73 -5.13 4.21 1.51
C ALA A 73 -3.93 3.37 1.00
N PRO A 74 -2.71 3.93 0.91
CA PRO A 74 -1.57 3.23 0.32
C PRO A 74 -1.10 1.99 1.09
N PHE A 75 -1.04 2.03 2.43
CA PHE A 75 -0.44 0.93 3.20
C PHE A 75 -1.40 -0.24 3.44
N SER A 76 -2.70 0.03 3.55
CA SER A 76 -3.75 -0.96 3.79
C SER A 76 -4.51 -1.31 2.50
N ALA A 77 -5.56 -0.55 2.17
CA ALA A 77 -6.53 -0.91 1.13
C ALA A 77 -5.92 -1.11 -0.26
N LEU A 78 -5.01 -0.24 -0.69
CA LEU A 78 -4.36 -0.40 -2.00
C LEU A 78 -3.42 -1.60 -2.01
N SER A 79 -2.66 -1.82 -0.94
CA SER A 79 -1.77 -2.98 -0.81
C SER A 79 -2.55 -4.30 -0.75
N ALA A 80 -3.72 -4.31 -0.11
CA ALA A 80 -4.64 -5.45 -0.11
C ALA A 80 -5.25 -5.68 -1.50
N GLY A 81 -5.70 -4.62 -2.17
CA GLY A 81 -6.25 -4.69 -3.52
C GLY A 81 -5.26 -5.23 -4.55
N ILE A 82 -3.99 -4.79 -4.51
CA ILE A 82 -2.93 -5.32 -5.40
C ILE A 82 -2.70 -6.82 -5.16
N GLN A 83 -2.75 -7.25 -3.89
CA GLN A 83 -2.59 -8.66 -3.52
C GLN A 83 -3.85 -9.49 -3.70
N ASP A 84 -4.98 -8.86 -4.07
CA ASP A 84 -6.29 -9.52 -4.20
C ASP A 84 -6.77 -10.12 -2.86
N ILE A 85 -6.45 -9.44 -1.75
CA ILE A 85 -6.84 -9.83 -0.39
C ILE A 85 -8.28 -9.34 -0.12
N PRO A 86 -9.17 -10.20 0.39
CA PRO A 86 -10.52 -9.82 0.78
C PRO A 86 -10.55 -8.67 1.82
N SER A 87 -11.58 -7.81 1.74
CA SER A 87 -11.74 -6.68 2.66
C SER A 87 -11.98 -7.09 4.12
N GLU A 88 -12.56 -8.27 4.34
CA GLU A 88 -12.76 -8.88 5.66
C GLU A 88 -11.43 -9.19 6.38
N ASP A 89 -10.39 -9.58 5.63
CA ASP A 89 -9.08 -9.94 6.19
C ASP A 89 -8.27 -8.72 6.66
N ILE A 90 -8.70 -7.51 6.32
CA ILE A 90 -8.04 -6.25 6.70
C ILE A 90 -8.94 -5.35 7.56
N GLU A 91 -9.97 -5.91 8.20
CA GLU A 91 -10.91 -5.19 9.06
C GLU A 91 -11.62 -4.01 8.35
N ALA A 92 -11.80 -4.13 7.03
CA ALA A 92 -12.38 -3.11 6.17
C ALA A 92 -13.71 -3.59 5.54
N GLU A 93 -14.55 -4.29 6.32
CA GLU A 93 -15.78 -4.95 5.83
C GLU A 93 -16.72 -4.02 5.03
N ASN A 94 -16.72 -2.72 5.34
CA ASN A 94 -17.56 -1.72 4.68
C ASN A 94 -16.87 -1.03 3.47
N ALA A 95 -15.61 -1.36 3.18
CA ALA A 95 -14.86 -0.77 2.09
C ALA A 95 -14.87 -1.69 0.86
N ASP A 96 -15.41 -1.16 -0.24
CA ASP A 96 -15.27 -1.77 -1.57
C ASP A 96 -13.86 -1.53 -2.11
N LEU A 97 -12.99 -2.54 -1.98
CA LEU A 97 -11.60 -2.47 -2.42
C LEU A 97 -11.51 -2.36 -3.94
N LEU A 98 -10.51 -1.63 -4.40
CA LEU A 98 -10.21 -1.54 -5.83
C LEU A 98 -9.76 -2.90 -6.37
N SER A 99 -10.16 -3.21 -7.61
CA SER A 99 -9.61 -4.36 -8.33
C SER A 99 -8.08 -4.24 -8.45
N PRO A 100 -7.33 -5.36 -8.55
CA PRO A 100 -5.87 -5.34 -8.48
C PRO A 100 -5.20 -4.35 -9.45
N GLY A 101 -5.68 -4.28 -10.68
CA GLY A 101 -5.16 -3.33 -11.67
C GLY A 101 -5.45 -1.86 -11.33
N LEU A 102 -6.64 -1.55 -10.80
CA LEU A 102 -6.96 -0.19 -10.36
C LEU A 102 -6.20 0.20 -9.09
N ALA A 103 -6.00 -0.75 -8.17
CA ALA A 103 -5.22 -0.54 -6.96
C ALA A 103 -3.75 -0.22 -7.31
N ALA A 104 -3.14 -0.96 -8.24
CA ALA A 104 -1.79 -0.69 -8.73
C ALA A 104 -1.67 0.69 -9.39
N LEU A 105 -2.65 1.07 -10.23
CA LEU A 105 -2.69 2.40 -10.86
C LEU A 105 -2.84 3.53 -9.83
N ALA A 106 -3.69 3.35 -8.81
CA ALA A 106 -3.84 4.32 -7.73
C ALA A 106 -2.56 4.45 -6.90
N MET A 107 -1.85 3.34 -6.67
CA MET A 107 -0.55 3.34 -6.00
C MET A 107 0.52 4.10 -6.81
N LEU A 108 0.56 3.91 -8.13
CA LEU A 108 1.43 4.71 -9.00
C LEU A 108 1.10 6.21 -8.95
N ALA A 109 -0.18 6.57 -8.84
CA ALA A 109 -0.59 7.96 -8.65
C ALA A 109 -0.08 8.53 -7.32
N TRP A 110 -0.13 7.77 -6.23
CA TRP A 110 0.46 8.13 -4.93
C TRP A 110 1.98 8.36 -5.03
N ILE A 111 2.70 7.42 -5.64
CA ILE A 111 4.15 7.52 -5.86
C ILE A 111 4.46 8.80 -6.64
N GLY A 112 3.75 9.03 -7.75
CA GLY A 112 3.90 10.23 -8.57
C GLY A 112 3.60 11.52 -7.81
N ALA A 113 2.56 11.53 -6.97
CA ALA A 113 2.18 12.68 -6.15
C ALA A 113 3.27 13.03 -5.13
N VAL A 114 3.85 12.04 -4.45
CA VAL A 114 4.92 12.27 -3.45
C VAL A 114 6.20 12.77 -4.14
N PHE A 115 6.60 12.17 -5.26
CA PHE A 115 7.75 12.67 -6.04
C PHE A 115 7.53 14.09 -6.55
N THR A 116 6.33 14.39 -7.05
CA THR A 116 5.99 15.74 -7.52
C THR A 116 6.03 16.75 -6.38
N ALA A 117 5.48 16.41 -5.22
CA ALA A 117 5.54 17.26 -4.03
C ALA A 117 7.00 17.54 -3.62
N GLY A 118 7.86 16.53 -3.66
CA GLY A 118 9.29 16.69 -3.40
C GLY A 118 10.00 17.59 -4.41
N ALA A 119 9.75 17.39 -5.70
CA ALA A 119 10.32 18.22 -6.74
C ALA A 119 9.90 19.70 -6.59
N VAL A 120 8.63 19.96 -6.26
CA VAL A 120 8.10 21.32 -6.06
C VAL A 120 8.72 21.97 -4.81
N LEU A 121 8.79 21.25 -3.69
CA LEU A 121 9.40 21.77 -2.47
C LEU A 121 10.89 22.07 -2.63
N LEU A 122 11.60 21.29 -3.45
CA LEU A 122 13.00 21.55 -3.76
C LEU A 122 13.15 22.82 -4.62
N ARG A 123 12.38 22.94 -5.71
CA ARG A 123 12.41 24.13 -6.58
C ARG A 123 12.06 25.43 -5.85
N ARG A 124 11.06 25.41 -4.96
CA ARG A 124 10.69 26.60 -4.16
C ARG A 124 11.79 27.05 -3.21
N ARG A 125 12.69 26.15 -2.82
CA ARG A 125 13.82 26.47 -1.95
C ARG A 125 15.01 27.06 -2.70
N ASP A 126 15.24 26.62 -3.93
CA ASP A 126 16.36 27.13 -4.75
C ASP A 126 16.12 28.54 -5.31
N LEU A 127 14.88 29.03 -5.23
CA LEU A 127 14.46 30.36 -5.70
C LEU A 127 14.39 31.42 -4.59
N ASN A 128 14.66 31.05 -3.32
CA ASN A 128 14.75 31.95 -2.16
C ASN A 128 16.21 32.09 -1.72
#